data_AF-A0A537Y4T1-F1
#
_entry.id   AF-A0A537Y4T1-F1
#
_cell.length_a   1.000
_cell.length_b   1.000
_cell.length_c   1.000
_cell.angle_alpha   90.00
_cell.angle_beta   90.00
_cell.angle_gamma   90.00
#
_symmetry.space_group_name_H-M   'P 1'
#
loop_
_entity.id
_entity.type
_entity.pdbx_description
1 polymer ?
#
loop_
_entity_poly.entity_id
_entity_poly.type
_entity_poly.pdbx_seq_one_letter_code
_entity_poly.pdbx_strand_id
1 'polypeptide(L)' 'ERMLFDGALEPDHGYLRPDLSRPGLGIELKRADAERFAA' A
#
# COMPACT_ATOMS: atom_id res chain seq x y z
N GLU A 1 3.29 1.46 -6.63
CA GLU A 1 2.94 2.80 -6.09
C GLU A 1 3.03 2.79 -4.56
N ARG A 2 4.17 3.16 -3.98
CA ARG A 2 4.36 3.20 -2.51
C ARG A 2 4.24 4.63 -1.93
N MET A 3 3.55 5.53 -2.64
CA MET A 3 3.53 6.96 -2.32
C MET A 3 2.71 7.26 -1.07
N LEU A 4 1.54 6.63 -0.89
CA LEU A 4 0.66 6.89 0.25
C LEU A 4 0.52 5.69 1.18
N PHE A 5 0.68 4.48 0.66
CA PHE A 5 0.48 3.27 1.43
C PHE A 5 1.77 2.46 1.50
N ASP A 6 2.15 2.06 2.71
CA ASP A 6 3.07 0.96 2.89
C ASP A 6 2.32 -0.36 2.67
N GLY A 7 2.97 -1.34 2.03
CA GLY A 7 2.37 -2.63 1.68
C GLY A 7 1.54 -2.64 0.40
N ALA A 8 1.43 -1.53 -0.32
CA ALA A 8 0.82 -1.52 -1.65
C ALA A 8 1.56 -2.49 -2.58
N LEU A 9 0.82 -3.45 -3.14
CA LEU A 9 1.35 -4.49 -4.00
C LEU A 9 1.82 -3.91 -5.33
N GLU A 10 2.94 -4.43 -5.84
CA GLU A 10 3.38 -4.15 -7.20
C GLU A 10 2.85 -5.24 -8.14
N PRO A 11 2.43 -4.89 -9.36
CA PRO A 11 2.04 -5.89 -10.35
C PRO A 11 3.18 -6.84 -10.66
N ASP A 12 2.92 -8.14 -10.56
CA ASP A 12 3.81 -9.21 -11.02
C ASP A 12 3.13 -9.95 -12.18
N HIS A 13 3.74 -9.88 -13.37
CA HIS A 13 3.17 -10.42 -14.61
C HIS A 13 1.72 -9.95 -14.91
N GLY A 14 1.37 -8.72 -14.53
CA GLY A 14 0.03 -8.15 -14.74
C GLY A 14 -1.01 -8.55 -13.69
N TYR A 15 -0.60 -9.26 -12.64
CA TYR A 15 -1.46 -9.68 -11.54
C TYR A 15 -1.00 -9.05 -10.23
N LEU A 16 -1.96 -8.77 -9.34
CA LEU A 16 -1.67 -8.46 -7.93
C LEU A 16 -1.87 -9.74 -7.11
N ARG A 17 -0.85 -10.10 -6.33
CA ARG A 17 -0.89 -11.26 -5.45
C ARG A 17 -0.90 -10.79 -3.99
N PRO A 18 -1.86 -11.23 -3.16
CA PRO A 18 -1.89 -10.88 -1.74
C PRO A 18 -0.59 -11.29 -1.04
N ASP A 19 -0.09 -10.40 -0.18
CA ASP A 19 1.01 -10.71 0.73
C ASP A 19 0.45 -11.44 1.97
N LEU A 20 0.62 -12.76 2.00
CA LEU A 20 0.13 -13.63 3.07
C LEU A 20 0.95 -13.54 4.36
N SER A 21 2.06 -12.78 4.36
CA SER A 21 2.86 -12.56 5.57
C SER A 21 2.29 -11.45 6.47
N ARG A 22 1.42 -10.60 5.92
CA ARG A 22 0.83 -9.46 6.65
C ARG A 22 -0.63 -9.76 6.99
N PRO A 23 -1.07 -9.47 8.22
CA PRO A 23 -2.46 -9.67 8.60
C PRO A 23 -3.38 -8.63 7.94
N GLY A 24 -4.67 -8.98 7.84
CA GLY A 24 -5.70 -8.07 7.34
C GLY A 24 -5.49 -7.70 5.87
N LEU A 25 -5.64 -6.41 5.57
CA LEU A 25 -5.44 -5.91 4.19
C LEU A 25 -3.96 -5.78 3.80
N GLY A 26 -3.03 -5.95 4.74
CA GLY A 26 -1.59 -5.86 4.47
C GLY A 26 -1.09 -4.47 4.06
N ILE A 27 -1.91 -3.42 4.22
CA ILE A 27 -1.57 -2.04 3.85
C ILE A 27 -1.74 -1.07 5.02
N GLU A 28 -0.94 -0.02 5.04
CA GLU A 28 -0.97 1.01 6.08
C GLU A 28 -0.76 2.41 5.48
N LEU A 29 -1.53 3.42 5.95
CA LEU A 29 -1.43 4.79 5.45
C LEU A 29 -0.19 5.48 6.03
N LYS A 30 0.68 5.96 5.15
CA LYS A 30 1.82 6.82 5.49
C LYS A 30 1.32 8.23 5.76
N ARG A 31 1.04 8.52 7.04
CA ARG A 31 0.48 9.80 7.50
C ARG A 31 1.21 11.01 6.93
N ALA A 32 2.54 11.08 7.11
CA ALA A 32 3.36 12.20 6.65
C ALA A 32 3.25 12.41 5.13
N ASP A 33 3.23 11.34 4.34
CA ASP A 33 3.14 11.43 2.88
C ASP A 33 1.72 11.86 2.43
N ALA A 34 0.70 11.53 3.23
CA ALA A 34 -0.70 11.84 2.98
C ALA A 34 -1.12 13.25 3.44
N GLU A 35 -0.35 13.91 4.32
CA GLU A 35 -0.68 15.22 4.90
C GLU A 35 -0.98 16.28 3.82
N ARG A 36 -0.22 16.30 2.73
CA ARG A 36 -0.42 17.26 1.62
C ARG A 36 -1.74 17.08 0.85
N PHE A 37 -2.45 15.98 1.08
CA PHE A 37 -3.71 15.64 0.43
C PHE A 37 -4.93 15.72 1.38
N ALA A 38 -4.74 16.19 2.62
CA ALA A 38 -5.83 16.38 3.56
C ALA A 38 -6.81 17.47 3.07
N ALA A 39 -8.12 17.26 3.27
CA ALA A 39 -9.20 18.17 2.89
C ALA A 39 -9.46 19.26 3.93
#